data_AF-A0A842L4S8-F1
#
_entry.id   AF-A0A842L4S8-F1
#
_cell.length_a   1.000
_cell.length_b   1.000
_cell.length_c   1.000
_cell.angle_alpha   90.00
_cell.angle_beta   90.00
_cell.angle_gamma   90.00
#
_symmetry.space_group_name_H-M   'P 1'
#
loop_
_entity.id
_entity.type
_entity.pdbx_description
1 polymer ?
#
loop_
_entity_poly.entity_id
_entity_poly.type
_entity_poly.pdbx_seq_one_letter_code
_entity_poly.pdbx_strand_id
1 'polypeptide(L)' 'MGLNVFEGEVVDMKEAGVLEPHRVKKQAIQSAAEAAEMILRIDDMIAAKGFEVSKKESEEGGGMEGMGGMPPM' A
#
# COMPACT_ATOMS: atom_id res chain seq x y z
N MET A 1 15.80 23.22 21.40
CA MET A 1 16.08 23.90 20.12
C MET A 1 15.52 23.08 18.96
N GLY A 2 14.95 23.76 17.96
CA GLY A 2 14.49 23.20 16.69
C GLY A 2 14.51 24.27 15.60
N LEU A 3 14.17 23.91 14.37
CA LEU A 3 14.12 24.85 13.23
C LEU A 3 12.74 25.50 13.09
N ASN A 4 12.65 26.83 13.13
CA ASN A 4 11.48 27.56 12.68
C ASN A 4 11.47 27.55 11.14
N VAL A 5 10.54 26.83 10.52
CA VAL A 5 10.49 26.68 9.06
C VAL A 5 10.03 27.92 8.31
N PHE A 6 9.46 28.92 8.99
CA PHE A 6 9.03 30.18 8.37
C PHE A 6 10.18 31.18 8.25
N GLU A 7 11.04 31.23 9.27
CA GLU A 7 12.15 32.18 9.36
C GLU A 7 13.50 31.54 9.00
N GLY A 8 13.59 30.20 9.05
CA GLY A 8 14.81 29.45 8.79
C GLY A 8 15.81 29.46 9.95
N GLU A 9 15.43 29.97 11.12
CA GLU A 9 16.30 30.12 12.27
C GLU A 9 16.08 29.02 13.33
N VAL A 10 17.10 28.79 14.15
CA VAL A 10 17.02 27.84 15.27
C VAL A 10 16.45 28.55 16.49
N VAL A 11 15.34 28.03 17.01
CA VAL A 11 14.62 28.60 18.16
C VAL A 11 14.34 27.55 19.22
N ASP A 12 13.96 27.97 20.43
CA ASP A 12 13.42 27.06 21.43
C ASP A 12 11.96 26.69 21.11
N MET A 13 11.71 25.41 20.83
CA MET A 13 10.39 24.93 20.41
C MET A 13 9.36 24.95 21.55
N LYS A 14 9.80 24.86 22.80
CA LYS A 14 8.91 24.92 23.96
C LYS A 14 8.42 26.35 24.16
N GLU A 15 9.30 27.34 24.03
CA GLU A 15 8.93 28.75 24.08
C GLU A 15 8.06 29.16 22.88
N ALA A 16 8.33 28.61 21.70
CA ALA A 16 7.50 28.80 20.50
C ALA A 16 6.13 28.08 20.56
N GLY A 17 5.83 27.34 21.65
CA GLY A 17 4.57 26.62 21.83
C GLY A 17 4.39 25.37 20.96
N VAL A 18 5.45 24.93 20.29
CA VAL A 18 5.45 23.75 19.42
C VAL A 18 5.71 22.50 20.27
N LEU A 19 4.64 21.81 20.63
CA LEU A 19 4.67 20.63 21.50
C LEU A 19 4.10 19.40 20.80
N GLU A 20 4.67 18.23 21.11
CA GLU A 20 4.21 16.96 20.57
C GLU A 20 4.04 15.93 21.69
N PRO A 21 3.01 15.06 21.63
CA PRO A 21 2.83 14.03 22.65
C PRO A 21 3.98 13.02 22.64
N HIS A 22 4.51 12.70 23.83
CA HIS A 22 5.60 11.74 23.99
C HIS A 22 5.31 10.39 23.28
N ARG A 23 4.07 9.90 23.40
CA ARG A 23 3.66 8.61 22.81
C ARG A 23 3.80 8.59 21.29
N VAL A 24 3.54 9.71 20.62
CA VAL A 24 3.62 9.81 19.15
C VAL A 24 5.06 9.65 18.69
N LYS A 25 6.00 10.40 19.29
CA LYS A 25 7.42 10.28 18.92
C LYS A 25 8.00 8.91 19.23
N LYS A 26 7.67 8.34 20.39
CA LYS A 26 8.12 7.02 20.77
C LYS A 26 7.66 5.96 19.76
N GLN A 27 6.37 5.95 19.42
CA GLN A 27 5.82 4.98 18.47
C GLN A 27 6.33 5.20 17.05
N ALA A 28 6.47 6.46 16.60
CA ALA A 28 7.02 6.75 15.28
C ALA A 28 8.44 6.20 15.12
N ILE A 29 9.31 6.39 16.11
CA ILE A 29 10.69 5.87 16.09
C ILE A 29 10.68 4.34 16.11
N GLN A 30 9.87 3.72 16.99
CA GLN A 30 9.78 2.26 17.09
C GLN A 30 9.31 1.63 15.78
N SER A 31 8.23 2.14 15.18
CA SER A 31 7.71 1.60 13.93
C SER A 31 8.62 1.86 12.74
N ALA A 32 9.33 3.00 12.71
CA ALA A 32 10.35 3.24 11.69
C ALA A 32 11.50 2.24 11.81
N ALA A 33 11.95 1.94 13.03
CA ALA A 33 12.99 0.95 13.28
C ALA A 33 12.54 -0.46 12.88
N GLU A 34 11.34 -0.89 13.25
CA GLU A 34 10.78 -2.19 12.85
C GLU A 34 10.66 -2.31 11.32
N ALA A 35 10.16 -1.28 10.65
CA ALA A 35 10.06 -1.26 9.19
C ALA A 35 11.44 -1.31 8.52
N ALA A 36 12.40 -0.53 9.02
CA ALA A 36 13.78 -0.57 8.52
C ALA A 36 14.43 -1.94 8.74
N GLU A 37 14.22 -2.54 9.91
CA GLU A 37 14.70 -3.89 10.23
C GLU A 37 14.08 -4.94 9.31
N MET A 38 12.78 -4.86 9.01
CA MET A 38 12.14 -5.73 8.03
C MET A 38 12.83 -5.63 6.66
N ILE A 39 13.11 -4.42 6.18
CA ILE A 39 13.77 -4.21 4.89
C ILE A 39 15.20 -4.76 4.90
N LEU A 40 15.97 -4.50 5.96
CA LEU A 40 17.36 -4.96 6.06
C LEU A 40 17.50 -6.49 6.12
N ARG A 41 16.46 -7.21 6.56
CA ARG A 41 16.42 -8.67 6.63
C ARG A 41 15.99 -9.34 5.32
N ILE A 42 15.56 -8.58 4.31
CA ILE A 42 15.18 -9.14 3.02
C ILE A 42 16.45 -9.30 2.18
N ASP A 43 16.81 -10.54 1.90
CA ASP A 43 17.93 -10.84 1.00
C ASP A 43 17.53 -10.72 -0.47
N ASP A 44 16.40 -11.34 -0.84
CA ASP A 44 15.87 -11.36 -2.21
C ASP A 44 14.37 -11.07 -2.25
N MET A 45 13.93 -10.27 -3.22
CA MET A 45 12.52 -9.95 -3.46
C MET A 45 12.10 -10.43 -4.86
N ILE A 46 11.20 -11.42 -4.91
CA ILE A 46 10.61 -11.89 -6.18
C ILE A 46 9.29 -11.15 -6.40
N ALA A 47 9.30 -10.17 -7.31
CA ALA A 47 8.09 -9.47 -7.72
C ALA A 47 7.42 -10.19 -8.91
N ALA A 48 6.23 -10.74 -8.71
CA ALA A 48 5.44 -11.30 -9.81
C ALA A 48 4.80 -10.17 -10.62
N LYS A 49 5.15 -10.06 -11.91
CA LYS A 49 4.50 -9.13 -12.84
C LYS A 49 3.20 -9.78 -13.35
N GLY A 50 2.05 -9.26 -12.91
CA GLY A 50 0.73 -9.68 -13.40
C GLY A 50 0.35 -11.10 -13.01
N PHE A 51 -0.23 -11.29 -11.82
CA PHE A 51 -1.21 -12.36 -11.65
C PHE A 51 -2.44 -11.95 -12.45
N GLU A 52 -2.44 -12.21 -13.75
CA GLU A 52 -3.71 -12.44 -14.41
C GLU A 52 -4.25 -13.71 -13.77
N VAL A 53 -5.18 -13.53 -12.82
CA VAL A 53 -6.11 -14.60 -12.45
C VAL A 53 -6.78 -14.95 -13.75
N SER A 54 -6.25 -15.97 -14.45
CA SER A 54 -6.92 -16.59 -15.56
C SER A 54 -8.27 -16.96 -15.01
N LYS A 55 -9.27 -16.16 -15.39
CA LYS A 55 -10.67 -16.38 -15.09
C LYS A 55 -10.97 -17.68 -15.83
N LYS A 56 -10.70 -18.81 -15.18
CA LYS A 56 -11.19 -20.11 -15.61
C LYS A 56 -12.69 -19.97 -15.50
N GLU A 57 -13.28 -19.70 -16.67
CA GLU A 57 -14.71 -19.66 -16.88
C GLU A 57 -15.31 -20.85 -16.14
N SER A 58 -16.09 -20.51 -15.13
CA SER A 58 -17.04 -21.43 -14.53
C SER A 58 -18.20 -21.52 -15.51
N GLU A 59 -18.06 -22.33 -16.56
CA GLU A 59 -19.18 -22.75 -17.40
C GLU A 59 -19.08 -24.25 -17.71
N GLU A 60 -19.16 -25.06 -16.65
CA GLU A 60 -19.80 -26.37 -16.76
C GLU A 60 -21.31 -26.14 -16.50
N GLY A 61 -22.12 -26.16 -17.55
CA GLY A 61 -23.57 -26.26 -17.36
C GLY A 61 -24.49 -25.80 -18.48
N GLY A 62 -24.51 -26.54 -19.59
CA GLY A 62 -25.77 -26.83 -20.30
C GLY A 62 -26.07 -26.04 -21.58
N GLY A 63 -26.32 -26.77 -22.68
CA GLY A 63 -27.04 -26.23 -23.83
C GLY A 63 -26.59 -26.76 -25.19
N MET A 64 -26.96 -28.00 -25.49
CA MET A 64 -26.88 -28.69 -26.78
C MET A 64 -27.23 -27.77 -27.99
N GLU A 65 -26.26 -27.40 -28.82
CA GLU A 65 -26.49 -26.78 -30.14
C GLU A 65 -27.16 -27.79 -31.07
N GLY A 66 -28.47 -27.63 -31.26
CA GLY A 66 -29.30 -28.47 -32.12
C GLY A 66 -30.13 -27.65 -33.09
N MET A 67 -29.75 -27.76 -34.37
CA MET A 67 -30.63 -27.75 -35.55
C MET A 67 -31.37 -26.46 -35.93
N GLY A 68 -31.02 -25.98 -37.13
CA GLY A 68 -32.03 -25.75 -38.17
C GLY A 68 -32.41 -24.29 -38.42
N GLY A 69 -31.93 -23.77 -39.55
CA GLY A 69 -32.36 -22.48 -40.08
C GLY A 69 -33.87 -22.42 -40.31
N MET A 70 -34.44 -21.25 -40.03
CA MET A 70 -35.77 -20.85 -40.51
C MET A 70 -35.58 -19.63 -41.44
N PRO A 71 -36.06 -19.67 -42.69
CA PRO A 71 -35.90 -18.62 -43.69
C PRO A 71 -36.79 -17.39 -43.42
N PRO A 72 -36.53 -16.26 -44.09
CA PRO A 72 -37.18 -14.98 -43.79
C PRO A 72 -38.65 -14.94 -44.24
N MET A 73 -39.44 -14.15 -43.50
CA MET A 73 -40.69 -13.53 -43.97
C MET A 73 -40.45 -12.04 -44.12
#